data_AF-A0A5M4B4P4-F1
#
_entry.id   AF-A0A5M4B4P4-F1
#
_cell.length_a   1.000
_cell.length_b   1.000
_cell.length_c   1.000
_cell.angle_alpha   90.00
_cell.angle_beta   90.00
_cell.angle_gamma   90.00
#
_symmetry.space_group_name_H-M   'P 1'
#
loop_
_entity.id
_entity.type
_entity.pdbx_description
1 polymer ?
#
loop_
_entity_poly.entity_id
_entity_poly.type
_entity_poly.pdbx_seq_one_letter_code
_entity_poly.pdbx_strand_id
1 'polypeptide(L)' 'METVWDYHPTAAEIEELALISQENYKQVNHETANLDLFLLFSYRKENEKAAVYFNRLSDETKQPFITQSDFDC' A
#
# COMPACT_ATOMS: atom_id res chain seq x y z
N MET A 1 -11.23 -9.44 -3.85
CA MET A 1 -10.35 -8.27 -3.69
C MET A 1 -8.97 -8.80 -3.46
N GLU A 2 -8.00 -8.34 -4.24
CA GLU A 2 -6.58 -8.66 -4.05
C GLU A 2 -6.05 -7.93 -2.81
N THR A 3 -5.15 -8.56 -2.06
CA THR A 3 -4.61 -8.06 -0.79
C THR A 3 -3.12 -8.36 -0.67
N VAL A 4 -2.43 -7.73 0.28
CA VAL A 4 -1.01 -8.00 0.56
C VAL A 4 -0.72 -9.49 0.82
N TRP A 5 -1.67 -10.22 1.39
CA TRP A 5 -1.52 -11.63 1.75
C TRP A 5 -1.41 -12.56 0.53
N ASP A 6 -1.93 -12.16 -0.63
CA ASP A 6 -1.73 -12.87 -1.89
C ASP A 6 -0.24 -12.88 -2.33
N TYR A 7 0.56 -11.97 -1.76
CA TYR A 7 1.97 -11.77 -2.06
C TYR A 7 2.93 -12.22 -0.95
N HIS A 8 2.42 -12.96 0.04
CA HIS A 8 3.18 -13.60 1.12
C HIS A 8 4.18 -12.64 1.79
N PRO A 9 3.70 -11.60 2.51
CA PRO A 9 4.57 -10.67 3.20
C PRO A 9 5.35 -11.38 4.30
N THR A 10 6.60 -10.98 4.49
CA THR A 10 7.46 -11.48 5.58
C THR A 10 7.03 -10.88 6.92
N ALA A 11 7.45 -11.49 8.02
CA ALA A 11 7.16 -10.96 9.36
C ALA A 11 7.69 -9.52 9.55
N ALA A 12 8.85 -9.21 8.98
CA ALA A 12 9.42 -7.86 9.00
C ALA A 12 8.55 -6.86 8.23
N GLU A 13 8.07 -7.24 7.05
CA GLU A 13 7.17 -6.39 6.24
C GLU A 13 5.83 -6.16 6.94
N ILE A 14 5.28 -7.18 7.60
CA ILE A 14 4.04 -7.06 8.37
C ILE A 14 4.21 -6.08 9.53
N GLU A 15 5.32 -6.17 10.26
CA GLU A 15 5.61 -5.31 11.40
C GLU A 15 5.91 -3.87 10.96
N GLU A 16 6.80 -3.69 9.98
CA GLU A 16 7.28 -2.37 9.55
C GLU A 16 6.22 -1.56 8.82
N LEU A 17 5.35 -2.23 8.05
CA LEU A 17 4.24 -1.58 7.35
C LEU A 17 2.94 -1.60 8.16
N ALA A 18 2.97 -2.14 9.39
CA ALA A 18 1.79 -2.30 10.25
C ALA A 18 0.60 -2.92 9.51
N LEU A 19 0.83 -3.98 8.72
CA LEU A 19 -0.19 -4.57 7.87
C LEU A 19 -1.33 -5.16 8.69
N ILE A 20 -2.55 -4.95 8.20
CA ILE A 20 -3.76 -5.50 8.81
C ILE A 20 -3.70 -7.04 8.77
N SER A 21 -4.14 -7.70 9.84
CA SER A 21 -4.16 -9.17 9.87
C SER A 21 -5.05 -9.75 8.76
N GLN A 22 -4.68 -10.92 8.24
CA GLN A 22 -5.41 -11.57 7.14
C GLN A 22 -6.90 -11.77 7.44
N GLU A 23 -7.24 -12.05 8.69
CA GLU A 23 -8.62 -12.25 9.13
C GLU A 23 -9.45 -10.95 9.04
N ASN A 24 -8.81 -9.81 9.31
CA ASN A 24 -9.44 -8.49 9.31
C ASN A 24 -9.63 -7.92 7.89
N TYR A 25 -8.89 -8.43 6.89
CA TYR A 25 -9.07 -8.03 5.48
C TYR A 25 -10.45 -8.33 4.90
N LYS A 26 -11.25 -9.20 5.55
CA LYS A 26 -12.65 -9.42 5.15
C LYS A 26 -13.54 -8.20 5.36
N GLN A 27 -13.11 -7.25 6.21
CA GLN A 27 -13.87 -6.07 6.61
C GLN A 27 -13.31 -4.77 6.04
N VAL A 28 -12.14 -4.79 5.41
CA VAL A 28 -11.52 -3.58 4.84
C VAL A 28 -12.10 -3.30 3.46
N ASN A 29 -12.10 -2.02 3.09
CA ASN A 29 -12.53 -1.59 1.77
C ASN A 29 -11.39 -1.72 0.73
N HIS A 30 -11.72 -1.50 -0.54
CA HIS A 30 -10.74 -1.55 -1.63
C HIS A 30 -9.65 -0.49 -1.50
N GLU A 31 -9.96 0.66 -0.89
CA GLU A 31 -9.00 1.75 -0.70
C GLU A 31 -7.86 1.33 0.23
N THR A 32 -8.19 0.78 1.40
CA THR A 32 -7.21 0.28 2.37
C THR A 32 -6.40 -0.87 1.77
N ALA A 33 -7.05 -1.80 1.06
CA ALA A 33 -6.32 -2.91 0.43
C ALA A 33 -5.34 -2.44 -0.65
N ASN A 34 -5.72 -1.45 -1.46
CA ASN A 34 -4.82 -0.85 -2.45
C ASN A 34 -3.67 -0.08 -1.77
N LEU A 35 -3.94 0.60 -0.63
CA LEU A 35 -2.91 1.33 0.11
C LEU A 35 -1.85 0.38 0.66
N ASP A 36 -2.27 -0.71 1.31
CA ASP A 36 -1.36 -1.70 1.86
C ASP A 36 -0.54 -2.38 0.76
N LEU A 37 -1.15 -2.66 -0.40
CA LEU A 37 -0.45 -3.18 -1.58
C LEU A 37 0.58 -2.16 -2.12
N PHE A 38 0.22 -0.89 -2.20
CA PHE A 38 1.15 0.18 -2.57
C PHE A 38 2.34 0.24 -1.60
N LEU A 39 2.09 0.19 -0.30
CA LEU A 39 3.14 0.22 0.72
C LEU A 39 4.05 -1.00 0.62
N LEU A 40 3.49 -2.20 0.46
CA LEU A 40 4.27 -3.44 0.30
C LEU A 40 5.19 -3.38 -0.92
N PHE A 41 4.66 -3.00 -2.09
CA PHE A 41 5.48 -2.93 -3.30
C PHE A 41 6.48 -1.78 -3.28
N SER A 42 6.15 -0.67 -2.64
CA SER A 42 7.09 0.43 -2.42
C SER A 42 8.25 0.00 -1.53
N TYR A 43 7.95 -0.72 -0.44
CA TYR A 43 8.96 -1.27 0.47
C TYR A 43 9.90 -2.26 -0.24
N ARG A 44 9.35 -3.14 -1.09
CA ARG A 44 10.12 -4.07 -1.92
C ARG A 44 10.86 -3.41 -3.10
N LYS A 45 10.68 -2.10 -3.31
CA LYS A 45 11.21 -1.35 -4.47
C LYS A 45 10.68 -1.85 -5.82
N GLU A 46 9.49 -2.46 -5.83
CA GLU A 46 8.78 -2.91 -7.02
C GLU A 46 7.93 -1.77 -7.62
N ASN A 47 8.62 -0.72 -8.10
CA ASN A 47 8.02 0.57 -8.47
C ASN A 47 6.88 0.46 -9.49
N GLU A 48 6.96 -0.47 -10.45
CA GLU A 48 5.91 -0.67 -11.45
C GLU A 48 4.61 -1.17 -10.81
N LYS A 49 4.70 -2.13 -9.87
CA LYS A 49 3.54 -2.62 -9.14
C LYS A 49 3.03 -1.59 -8.15
N ALA A 50 3.93 -0.92 -7.44
CA ALA A 50 3.57 0.17 -6.54
C ALA A 50 2.76 1.25 -7.27
N ALA A 51 3.19 1.67 -8.47
CA ALA A 51 2.47 2.66 -9.29
C ALA A 51 1.06 2.19 -9.69
N VAL A 52 0.86 0.90 -9.97
CA VAL A 52 -0.47 0.34 -10.29
C VAL A 52 -1.43 0.55 -9.11
N TYR A 53 -1.02 0.20 -7.90
CA TYR A 53 -1.88 0.35 -6.72
C TYR A 53 -2.01 1.80 -6.27
N PHE A 54 -0.94 2.58 -6.37
CA PHE A 54 -0.98 4.02 -6.13
C PHE A 54 -2.02 4.70 -7.00
N ASN A 55 -2.06 4.40 -8.30
CA ASN A 55 -3.03 4.99 -9.23
C ASN A 55 -4.49 4.65 -8.89
N ARG A 56 -4.73 3.51 -8.22
CA ARG A 56 -6.07 3.08 -7.77
C ARG A 56 -6.54 3.76 -6.49
N LEU A 57 -5.64 4.46 -5.78
CA LEU A 57 -6.01 5.24 -4.59
C LEU A 57 -6.79 6.49 -4.99
N SER A 58 -7.65 6.93 -4.09
CA SER A 58 -8.29 8.23 -4.12
C SER A 58 -7.26 9.35 -4.00
N ASP A 59 -7.58 10.52 -4.55
CA ASP A 59 -6.69 11.68 -4.49
C ASP A 59 -6.39 12.10 -3.05
N GLU A 60 -7.38 11.98 -2.15
CA GLU A 60 -7.21 12.24 -0.71
C GLU A 60 -6.14 11.35 -0.08
N THR A 61 -6.15 10.04 -0.40
CA THR A 61 -5.14 9.10 0.11
C THR A 61 -3.79 9.28 -0.56
N LYS A 62 -3.74 9.78 -1.80
CA LYS A 62 -2.49 10.12 -2.50
C LYS A 62 -1.82 11.40 -1.97
N GLN A 63 -2.58 12.39 -1.50
CA GLN A 63 -2.05 13.68 -1.05
C GLN A 63 -0.81 13.59 -0.13
N PRO A 64 -0.79 12.77 0.93
CA PRO A 64 0.38 12.68 1.81
C PRO A 64 1.65 12.15 1.12
N PHE A 65 1.51 11.39 0.02
CA PHE A 65 2.63 10.84 -0.74
C PHE A 65 3.10 11.79 -1.86
N ILE A 66 2.20 12.61 -2.40
CA ILE A 66 2.52 13.61 -3.44
C ILE A 66 3.19 14.83 -2.82
N THR A 67 2.77 15.25 -1.63
CA THR A 67 3.31 16.45 -0.95
C THR A 67 4.77 16.34 -0.50
N GLN A 68 5.36 15.13 -0.49
CA GLN A 68 6.82 14.98 -0.31
C GLN A 68 7.63 15.20 -1.59
N SER A 69 6.99 15.23 -2.77
CA SER A 69 7.67 15.44 -4.06
C SER A 69 7.66 16.90 -4.54
N ASP A 70 6.77 17.74 -4.01
CA ASP A 70 6.52 19.11 -4.53
C ASP A 70 7.15 20.23 -3.67
N PHE A 71 7.89 19.91 -2.60
CA PHE A 71 8.57 20.89 -1.74
C PHE A 71 10.12 20.88 -1.84
N ASP A 72 10.67 20.30 -2.92
CA ASP A 72 12.08 20.45 -3.31
C ASP A 72 12.19 21.21 -4.66
N CYS A 73 11.74 22.47 -4.67
CA CYS A 73 12.04 23.45 -5.74
C CYS A 73 12.53 24.77 -5.13
#